data_AF-A0A511W6L9-F1
#
_entry.id   AF-A0A511W6L9-F1
#
_cell.length_a   1.000
_cell.length_b   1.000
_cell.length_c   1.000
_cell.angle_alpha   90.00
_cell.angle_beta   90.00
_cell.angle_gamma   90.00
#
_symmetry.space_group_name_H-M   'P 1'
#
loop_
_entity.id
_entity.type
_entity.pdbx_description
1 polymer ?
#
loop_
_entity_poly.entity_id
_entity_poly.type
_entity_poly.pdbx_seq_one_letter_code
_entity_poly.pdbx_strand_id
1 'polypeptide(L)' 'MELIAIMLPIISVLVSLYFITLGLWELREGVDRNQYIRYMFTGLFLLVILTPMLWLFGSSFMVNI' A
#
# COMPACT_ATOMS: atom_id res chain seq x y z
N MET A 1 5.79 -16.99 -12.70
CA MET A 1 4.54 -16.25 -12.41
C MET A 1 4.18 -16.28 -10.94
N GLU A 2 4.26 -17.44 -10.28
CA GLU A 2 3.87 -17.60 -8.87
C GLU A 2 4.62 -16.69 -7.88
N LEU A 3 5.95 -16.61 -8.00
CA LEU A 3 6.75 -15.73 -7.13
C LEU A 3 6.32 -14.27 -7.23
N ILE A 4 5.99 -13.79 -8.43
CA ILE A 4 5.55 -12.41 -8.66
C ILE A 4 4.19 -12.17 -8.01
N ALA A 5 3.25 -13.10 -8.17
CA ALA A 5 1.92 -13.01 -7.57
C ALA A 5 1.96 -12.99 -6.03
N ILE A 6 2.97 -13.60 -5.41
CA ILE A 6 3.18 -13.55 -3.94
C ILE A 6 3.96 -12.30 -3.51
N MET A 7 5.02 -11.93 -4.22
CA MET A 7 5.90 -10.82 -3.83
C MET A 7 5.25 -9.45 -4.03
N LEU A 8 4.46 -9.28 -5.09
CA LEU A 8 3.83 -8.00 -5.44
C LEU A 8 2.92 -7.45 -4.31
N PRO A 9 1.98 -8.21 -3.72
CA PRO A 9 1.18 -7.73 -2.60
C PRO A 9 2.02 -7.44 -1.35
N ILE A 10 3.09 -8.21 -1.09
CA ILE A 10 4.00 -7.95 0.06
C ILE A 10 4.71 -6.60 -0.11
N ILE A 11 5.26 -6.33 -1.30
CA ILE A 11 5.90 -5.04 -1.61
C ILE A 11 4.89 -3.90 -1.48
N SER A 12 3.65 -4.11 -1.96
CA SER A 12 2.57 -3.14 -1.83
C SER A 12 2.29 -2.80 -0.36
N VAL A 13 2.22 -3.79 0.54
CA VAL A 13 2.07 -3.56 1.99
C VAL A 13 3.21 -2.71 2.54
N LEU A 14 4.47 -3.04 2.21
CA LEU A 14 5.63 -2.32 2.71
C LEU A 14 5.63 -0.85 2.28
N VAL A 15 5.35 -0.58 1.00
CA VAL A 15 5.23 0.78 0.47
C VAL A 15 4.08 1.52 1.15
N SER A 16 2.95 0.86 1.36
CA SER A 16 1.79 1.45 2.04
C SER A 16 2.11 1.86 3.48
N LEU A 17 2.74 0.96 4.24
CA LEU A 17 3.16 1.23 5.62
C LEU A 17 4.17 2.36 5.68
N TYR A 18 5.12 2.41 4.73
CA TYR A 18 6.06 3.51 4.62
C TYR A 18 5.34 4.86 4.48
N PHE A 19 4.38 4.97 3.56
CA PHE A 19 3.59 6.20 3.39
C PHE A 19 2.78 6.57 4.64
N ILE A 20 2.20 5.60 5.34
CA ILE A 20 1.49 5.84 6.60
C ILE A 20 2.45 6.37 7.65
N THR A 21 3.63 5.76 7.82
CA THR A 21 4.63 6.24 8.78
C THR A 21 5.15 7.63 8.44
N LEU A 22 5.31 7.93 7.16
CA LEU A 22 5.67 9.27 6.69
C LEU A 22 4.55 10.27 7.00
N GLY A 23 3.29 9.91 6.74
CA GLY A 23 2.14 10.71 7.15
C GLY A 23 2.14 11.00 8.65
N LEU A 24 2.33 9.98 9.50
CA LEU A 24 2.41 10.19 10.95
C LEU A 24 3.58 11.09 11.37
N TRP A 25 4.70 11.03 10.65
CA TRP A 25 5.82 11.94 10.87
C TRP A 25 5.44 13.40 10.55
N GLU A 26 4.82 13.65 9.41
CA GLU A 26 4.33 14.99 9.02
C GLU A 26 3.29 15.53 10.01
N LEU A 27 2.43 14.64 10.54
CA LEU A 27 1.46 15.00 11.58
C LEU A 27 2.16 15.46 12.87
N ARG A 28 3.25 14.80 13.24
CA ARG A 28 4.06 15.15 14.42
C ARG A 28 4.74 16.51 14.23
N GLU A 29 5.32 16.77 13.06
CA GLU A 29 5.94 18.07 12.77
C GLU A 29 4.92 19.20 12.70
N GLY A 30 3.72 18.93 12.16
CA GLY A 30 2.60 19.88 12.15
C GLY A 30 2.83 21.09 11.24
N VAL A 31 3.82 21.05 10.35
CA VAL A 31 4.22 22.16 9.46
C VAL A 31 3.31 22.25 8.24
N ASP A 32 3.12 21.15 7.51
CA ASP A 32 2.27 21.09 6.32
C ASP A 32 1.17 20.02 6.43
N ARG A 33 -0.07 20.47 6.66
CA ARG A 33 -1.24 19.60 6.74
C ARG A 33 -1.58 18.92 5.41
N ASN A 34 -1.31 19.56 4.28
CA ASN A 34 -1.59 18.98 2.97
C ASN A 34 -0.66 17.80 2.70
N GLN A 35 0.61 17.91 3.11
CA GLN A 35 1.59 16.84 3.00
C GLN A 35 1.20 15.62 3.85
N TYR A 36 0.79 15.85 5.10
CA TYR A 36 0.19 14.82 5.97
C TYR A 36 -0.98 14.09 5.28
N ILE A 37 -1.97 14.84 4.81
CA ILE A 37 -3.18 14.28 4.20
C ILE A 37 -2.80 13.45 2.97
N ARG A 38 -1.90 13.97 2.12
CA ARG A 38 -1.45 13.28 0.92
C ARG A 38 -0.81 11.94 1.25
N TYR A 39 0.15 11.90 2.17
CA TYR A 39 0.83 10.64 2.51
C TYR A 39 -0.08 9.64 3.23
N MET A 40 -0.91 10.09 4.17
CA MET A 40 -1.86 9.21 4.83
C MET A 40 -2.89 8.63 3.86
N PHE A 41 -3.47 9.46 3.00
CA PHE A 41 -4.47 9.01 2.04
C PHE A 41 -3.86 8.04 1.03
N THR A 42 -2.69 8.36 0.47
CA THR A 42 -1.98 7.45 -0.43
C THR A 42 -1.63 6.14 0.26
N GLY A 43 -1.05 6.17 1.46
CA GLY A 43 -0.68 4.96 2.20
C GLY A 43 -1.88 4.07 2.53
N LEU A 44 -2.99 4.65 3.01
CA LEU A 44 -4.21 3.90 3.29
C LEU A 44 -4.89 3.37 2.02
N PHE A 45 -4.89 4.14 0.93
CA PHE A 45 -5.39 3.67 -0.36
C PHE A 45 -4.60 2.45 -0.85
N LEU A 46 -3.27 2.52 -0.81
CA LEU A 46 -2.41 1.43 -1.22
C LEU A 46 -2.61 0.18 -0.33
N LEU A 47 -2.79 0.38 0.98
CA LEU A 47 -2.97 -0.72 1.93
C LEU A 47 -4.35 -1.39 1.80
N VAL A 48 -5.42 -0.60 1.77
CA VAL A 48 -6.79 -1.09 1.93
C VAL A 48 -7.45 -1.41 0.59
N ILE A 49 -7.04 -0.74 -0.49
CA ILE A 49 -7.64 -0.92 -1.82
C ILE A 49 -6.67 -1.66 -2.74
N LEU A 50 -5.49 -1.09 -2.99
CA LEU A 50 -4.58 -1.66 -3.98
C LEU A 50 -4.08 -3.06 -3.58
N THR A 51 -3.62 -3.22 -2.33
CA THR A 51 -3.04 -4.49 -1.87
C THR A 51 -4.04 -5.66 -1.98
N PRO A 52 -5.31 -5.56 -1.51
CA PRO A 52 -6.30 -6.60 -1.74
C PRO A 52 -6.61 -6.85 -3.21
N MET A 53 -6.66 -5.80 -4.05
CA MET A 53 -6.86 -5.98 -5.49
C MET A 53 -5.72 -6.78 -6.13
N LEU A 54 -4.46 -6.49 -5.76
CA LEU A 54 -3.29 -7.24 -6.23
C LEU A 54 -3.31 -8.70 -5.76
N TRP A 55 -3.72 -8.93 -4.51
CA TRP A 55 -3.86 -10.29 -3.97
C TRP A 55 -4.94 -11.08 -4.71
N LEU A 56 -6.14 -10.50 -4.86
CA LEU A 56 -7.26 -11.13 -5.56
C LEU A 56 -6.87 -11.45 -7.01
N PHE A 57 -6.28 -10.48 -7.73
CA PHE A 57 -5.83 -10.69 -9.10
C PHE A 57 -4.77 -11.80 -9.21
N GLY A 58 -3.75 -11.78 -8.33
CA GLY A 58 -2.72 -12.82 -8.29
C GLY A 58 -3.30 -14.21 -7.99
N SER A 59 -4.25 -14.29 -7.07
CA SER A 59 -4.92 -15.56 -6.71
C SER A 59 -5.80 -16.11 -7.82
N SER A 60 -6.56 -15.26 -8.53
CA SER A 60 -7.39 -15.70 -9.67
C SER A 60 -6.52 -16.23 -10.82
N PHE A 61 -5.33 -15.67 -11.02
CA PHE A 61 -4.39 -16.17 -12.01
C PHE A 61 -3.82 -17.56 -11.66
N MET A 62 -3.56 -17.83 -10.38
CA MET A 62 -3.09 -19.14 -9.92
C MET A 62 -4.16 -20.24 -10.00
N VAL A 63 -5.43 -19.92 -9.79
CA VAL A 63 -6.54 -20.91 -9.80
C VAL A 63 -6.89 -21.40 -11.21
N ASN A 64 -6.57 -20.62 -12.25
CA ASN A 64 -6.93 -20.91 -13.65
C ASN A 64 -5.77 -21.53 -14.49
N ILE A 65 -4.65 -21.90 -13.85
CA ILE A 65 -3.52 -22.62 -14.45
C ILE A 65 -3.52 -24.05 -13.92
#